data_AF-A0AB74LUM6-F1
#
_entry.id   AF-A0AB74LUM6-F1
#
_cell.length_a   1.000
_cell.length_b   1.000
_cell.length_c   1.000
_cell.angle_alpha   90.00
_cell.angle_beta   90.00
_cell.angle_gamma   90.00
#
_symmetry.space_group_name_H-M   'P 1'
#
loop_
_entity.id
_entity.type
_entity.pdbx_description
1 polymer ?
#
loop_
_entity_poly.entity_id
_entity_poly.type
_entity_poly.pdbx_seq_one_letter_code
_entity_poly.pdbx_strand_id
1 'polypeptide(L)'
;MSDARPNAAPAASLDEAILSLRARRETSDLRLEAELSGLSVLHLARRAQALGRLGPCDVDRLVQGVVRLVDALPGTRGDRA
;
A
#
# COMPACT_ATOMS: atom_id res chain seq x y z
N MET A 1 14.66 -0.40 32.83
CA MET A 1 14.58 -0.94 31.45
C MET A 1 13.49 -0.16 30.76
N SER A 2 13.84 0.75 29.85
CA SER A 2 12.86 1.55 29.13
C SER A 2 12.29 0.72 27.99
N ASP A 3 11.04 0.30 28.12
CA ASP A 3 10.22 -0.19 27.01
C ASP A 3 9.97 0.96 26.03
N ALA A 4 10.98 1.27 25.22
CA ALA A 4 10.80 2.09 24.05
C ALA A 4 9.94 1.27 23.07
N ARG A 5 8.62 1.40 23.19
CA ARG A 5 7.71 0.93 22.14
C ARG A 5 8.18 1.60 20.85
N PRO A 6 8.53 0.83 19.80
CA PRO A 6 8.84 1.44 18.52
C PRO A 6 7.64 2.30 18.17
N ASN A 7 7.89 3.59 17.96
CA ASN A 7 6.89 4.56 17.55
C ASN A 7 6.42 4.12 16.15
N ALA A 8 5.48 3.19 16.11
CA ALA A 8 4.93 2.67 14.88
C ALA A 8 4.26 3.86 14.21
N ALA A 9 4.86 4.32 13.10
CA ALA A 9 4.23 5.32 12.27
C ALA A 9 2.78 4.88 12.03
N PRO A 10 1.81 5.79 12.16
CA PRO A 10 0.42 5.45 11.92
C PRO A 10 0.32 4.75 10.55
N ALA A 11 -0.36 3.60 10.53
CA ALA A 11 -0.58 2.88 9.29
C ALA A 11 -1.28 3.85 8.33
N ALA A 12 -0.73 4.01 7.12
CA ALA A 12 -1.37 4.82 6.10
C ALA A 12 -2.81 4.34 5.93
N SER A 13 -3.75 5.28 5.94
CA SER A 13 -5.14 4.96 5.65
C SER A 13 -5.27 4.37 4.24
N LEU A 14 -6.36 3.66 3.98
CA LEU A 14 -6.61 3.07 2.67
C LEU A 14 -6.58 4.10 1.54
N ASP A 15 -7.12 5.30 1.76
CA ASP A 15 -7.12 6.37 0.78
C ASP A 15 -5.71 6.97 0.58
N GLU A 16 -4.93 7.14 1.66
CA GLU A 16 -3.52 7.55 1.55
C GLU A 16 -2.69 6.53 0.76
N ALA A 17 -2.91 5.23 0.98
CA ALA A 17 -2.23 4.18 0.24
C ALA A 17 -2.56 4.22 -1.27
N ILE A 18 -3.83 4.47 -1.62
CA ILE A 18 -4.26 4.64 -3.01
C ILE A 18 -3.60 5.87 -3.63
N LEU A 19 -3.60 7.01 -2.93
CA LEU A 19 -2.97 8.24 -3.41
C LEU A 19 -1.46 8.08 -3.59
N SER A 20 -0.79 7.43 -2.63
CA SER A 20 0.64 7.16 -2.68
C SER A 20 1.02 6.29 -3.88
N LEU A 21 0.32 5.17 -4.11
CA LEU A 21 0.57 4.31 -5.28
C LEU A 21 0.33 5.06 -6.61
N ARG A 22 -0.70 5.92 -6.67
CA ARG A 22 -0.98 6.74 -7.86
C ARG A 22 0.14 7.76 -8.13
N ALA A 23 0.64 8.44 -7.09
CA ALA A 23 1.75 9.36 -7.24
C ALA A 23 3.02 8.65 -7.73
N ARG A 24 3.31 7.46 -7.19
CA ARG A 24 4.48 6.66 -7.61
C ARG A 24 4.37 6.13 -9.05
N ARG A 25 3.15 5.84 -9.50
CA ARG A 25 2.85 5.52 -10.91
C ARG A 25 3.23 6.68 -11.82
N GLU A 26 2.81 7.90 -11.49
CA GLU A 26 3.11 9.10 -12.29
C GLU A 26 4.62 9.34 -12.41
N THR A 27 5.40 8.97 -11.39
CA THR A 27 6.86 9.09 -11.39
C THR A 27 7.59 7.91 -12.05
N SER A 28 6.88 6.91 -12.60
CA SER A 28 7.45 5.64 -13.12
C SER A 28 8.32 4.90 -12.10
N ASP A 29 8.01 5.05 -10.82
CA ASP A 29 8.76 4.47 -9.70
C ASP A 29 8.11 3.18 -9.17
N LEU A 30 7.35 2.52 -10.05
CA LEU A 30 6.56 1.35 -9.75
C LEU A 30 6.58 0.41 -10.95
N ARG A 31 6.70 -0.89 -10.72
CA ARG A 31 6.48 -1.89 -11.78
C ARG A 31 5.00 -1.88 -12.17
N LEU A 32 4.74 -2.11 -13.45
CA LEU A 32 3.37 -2.14 -13.98
C LEU A 32 2.53 -3.23 -13.29
N GLU A 33 3.12 -4.39 -12.96
CA GLU A 33 2.40 -5.44 -12.25
C GLU A 33 1.94 -4.97 -10.87
N ALA A 34 2.85 -4.35 -10.11
CA ALA A 34 2.59 -3.82 -8.77
C ALA A 34 1.56 -2.67 -8.79
N GLU A 35 1.54 -1.87 -9.85
CA GLU A 35 0.57 -0.81 -10.07
C GLU A 35 -0.83 -1.40 -10.22
N LEU A 36 -0.99 -2.29 -11.20
CA LEU A 36 -2.28 -2.87 -11.55
C LEU A 36 -2.84 -3.72 -10.41
N SER A 37 -2.02 -4.59 -9.82
CA SER A 37 -2.47 -5.47 -8.73
C SER A 37 -2.71 -4.69 -7.44
N GLY A 38 -1.80 -3.78 -7.08
CA GLY A 38 -1.88 -3.01 -5.84
C GLY A 38 -3.12 -2.10 -5.82
N LEU A 39 -3.32 -1.31 -6.87
CA LEU A 39 -4.50 -0.42 -6.96
C LEU A 39 -5.82 -1.20 -7.01
N SER A 40 -5.86 -2.34 -7.72
CA SER A 40 -7.05 -3.18 -7.79
C SER A 40 -7.44 -3.73 -6.42
N VAL A 41 -6.47 -4.23 -5.66
CA VAL A 41 -6.68 -4.76 -4.29
C VAL A 41 -7.17 -3.66 -3.35
N LEU A 42 -6.53 -2.48 -3.36
CA LEU A 42 -6.92 -1.37 -2.49
C LEU A 42 -8.32 -0.84 -2.85
N HIS A 43 -8.69 -0.76 -4.13
CA HIS A 43 -10.04 -0.36 -4.54
C HIS A 43 -11.10 -1.38 -4.16
N LEU A 44 -10.79 -2.68 -4.25
CA LEU A 44 -11.70 -3.74 -3.78
C LEU A 44 -11.91 -3.67 -2.27
N ALA A 45 -10.84 -3.44 -1.52
CA ALA A 45 -10.89 -3.25 -0.07
C ALA A 45 -11.75 -2.03 0.32
N ARG A 46 -11.63 -0.93 -0.42
CA ARG A 46 -12.44 0.28 -0.20
C ARG A 46 -13.92 -0.01 -0.37
N ARG A 47 -14.26 -0.79 -1.41
CA ARG A 47 -15.63 -1.24 -1.64
C ARG A 47 -16.12 -2.18 -0.53
N ALA A 48 -15.29 -3.12 -0.08
CA ALA A 48 -15.64 -4.04 1.00
C ALA A 48 -15.84 -3.31 2.34
N GLN A 49 -15.01 -2.30 2.63
CA GLN A 49 -15.13 -1.44 3.81
C GLN A 49 -16.41 -0.61 3.76
N ALA A 50 -16.72 0.02 2.61
CA ALA A 50 -17.96 0.77 2.42
C ALA A 50 -19.23 -0.10 2.58
N LEU A 51 -19.13 -1.40 2.29
CA LEU A 51 -20.20 -2.38 2.51
C LEU A 51 -20.23 -2.95 3.94
N GLY A 52 -19.33 -2.51 4.83
CA GLY A 52 -19.21 -3.05 6.20
C GLY A 52 -18.75 -4.50 6.26
N ARG A 53 -18.13 -5.02 5.19
CA ARG A 53 -17.66 -6.41 5.06
C ARG A 53 -16.18 -6.59 5.36
N LEU A 54 -15.46 -5.49 5.57
CA LEU A 54 -14.04 -5.48 5.92
C LEU A 54 -13.83 -4.53 7.10
N GLY A 55 -13.33 -5.06 8.21
CA GLY A 55 -13.07 -4.29 9.42
C GLY A 55 -11.82 -3.42 9.31
N PRO A 56 -11.69 -2.38 10.16
CA PRO A 56 -10.54 -1.47 10.13
C PRO A 56 -9.20 -2.20 10.30
N CYS A 57 -9.10 -3.17 11.21
CA CYS A 57 -7.86 -3.94 11.41
C CYS A 57 -7.46 -4.75 10.16
N ASP A 58 -8.42 -5.26 9.40
CA ASP A 58 -8.16 -6.01 8.17
C ASP A 58 -7.74 -5.08 7.03
N VAL A 59 -8.34 -3.90 6.96
CA VAL A 59 -7.91 -2.81 6.06
C VAL A 59 -6.46 -2.43 6.33
N ASP A 60 -6.10 -2.18 7.59
CA ASP A 60 -4.73 -1.78 7.96
C ASP A 60 -3.70 -2.85 7.58
N ARG A 61 -3.99 -4.12 7.87
CA ARG A 61 -3.12 -5.25 7.51
C ARG A 61 -2.97 -5.39 6.00
N LEU A 62 -4.06 -5.22 5.26
CA LEU A 62 -4.04 -5.29 3.81
C LEU A 62 -3.22 -4.15 3.21
N VAL A 63 -3.42 -2.92 3.67
CA VAL A 63 -2.64 -1.76 3.23
C VAL A 63 -1.16 -1.99 3.50
N GLN A 64 -0.79 -2.39 4.72
CA GLN A 64 0.61 -2.69 5.05
C GLN A 64 1.20 -3.79 4.17
N GLY A 65 0.43 -4.85 3.88
CA GLY A 65 0.87 -5.93 3.01
C GLY A 65 1.11 -5.48 1.58
N VAL A 66 0.18 -4.71 1.01
CA VAL A 66 0.31 -4.15 -0.35
C VAL A 66 1.50 -3.20 -0.43
N VAL A 67 1.64 -2.27 0.52
CA VAL A 67 2.76 -1.32 0.54
C VAL A 67 4.10 -2.05 0.62
N ARG A 68 4.26 -3.01 1.53
CA ARG A 68 5.48 -3.81 1.64
C ARG A 68 5.78 -4.60 0.37
N LEU A 69 4.77 -5.16 -0.28
CA LEU A 69 4.94 -5.89 -1.54
C LEU A 69 5.40 -4.97 -2.67
N VAL A 70 4.81 -3.78 -2.76
CA VAL A 70 5.19 -2.76 -3.74
C VAL A 70 6.62 -2.27 -3.47
N ASP A 71 6.99 -2.05 -2.21
CA ASP A 71 8.33 -1.61 -1.83
C ASP A 71 9.40 -2.68 -2.04
N ALA A 72 9.03 -3.97 -1.97
CA ALA A 72 9.92 -5.09 -2.28
C ALA A 72 10.22 -5.23 -3.78
N LEU A 73 9.41 -4.60 -4.65
CA LEU A 73 9.55 -4.66 -6.09
C LEU A 73 10.08 -3.33 -6.62
N PRO A 74 11.40 -3.19 -6.84
CA PRO A 74 11.98 -1.94 -7.33
C PRO A 74 11.34 -1.55 -8.67
N GLY A 75 11.10 -0.24 -8.85
CA GLY A 75 10.58 0.30 -10.10
C GLY A 75 11.49 0.03 -11.29
N THR A 76 10.94 0.08 -12.51
CA THR A 76 11.66 -0.22 -13.75
C THR A 76 12.75 0.82 -14.10
N ARG A 77 12.83 1.93 -13.35
CA ARG A 77 13.83 2.99 -13.54
C ARG A 77 15.28 2.52 -13.34
N GLY A 78 15.50 1.40 -12.64
CA GLY A 78 16.82 0.78 -12.43
C GLY A 78 17.08 -0.48 -13.26
N ASP A 79 16.10 -0.98 -14.02
CA ASP A 79 16.19 -2.27 -14.76
C ASP A 79 16.93 -2.12 -16.11
N ARG A 80 17.64 -1.00 -16.30
CA ARG A 80 18.50 -0.70 -17.46
C ARG A 80 20.00 -0.88 -17.15
N ALA A 81 20.37 -1.60 -16.11
CA ALA A 81 21.76 -1.92 -15.81
C ALA A 81 22.16 -3.28 -16.41
#